data_AF-A0A950VGP2-F1
#
_entry.id   AF-A0A950VGP2-F1
#
_cell.length_a   1.000
_cell.length_b   1.000
_cell.length_c   1.000
_cell.angle_alpha   90.00
_cell.angle_beta   90.00
_cell.angle_gamma   90.00
#
_symmetry.space_group_name_H-M   'P 1'
#
loop_
_entity.id
_entity.type
_entity.pdbx_description
1 polymer ?
#
loop_
_entity_poly.entity_id
_entity_poly.type
_entity_poly.pdbx_seq_one_letter_code
_entity_poly.pdbx_strand_id
1 'polypeptide(L)'
;MVNPARPAPSERSNSAAPATLDTGAASGTQRMSQALIKTLLARGDALFAVGDVSGARRFYERAADGGSAHAAATVGKTYDPAFLAAIKVRGMQPDPNAAAAWYRTAAALGDPEAPRLLERLGAGPNR
;
A
#
# COMPACT_ATOMS: atom_id res chain seq x y z
N MET A 1 -29.47 -48.73 40.94
CA MET A 1 -30.21 -47.73 41.74
C MET A 1 -29.81 -46.35 41.23
N VAL A 2 -30.81 -45.54 40.89
CA VAL A 2 -30.72 -44.29 40.12
C VAL A 2 -30.73 -43.09 41.10
N ASN A 3 -29.99 -42.00 40.74
CA ASN A 3 -30.12 -40.54 41.04
C ASN A 3 -30.83 -40.03 42.33
N PRO A 4 -30.41 -38.87 42.92
CA PRO A 4 -30.83 -37.58 42.35
C PRO A 4 -29.94 -36.30 42.55
N ALA A 5 -29.98 -35.43 41.53
CA ALA A 5 -30.18 -33.96 41.50
C ALA A 5 -29.39 -32.93 42.36
N ARG A 6 -28.57 -32.11 41.64
CA ARG A 6 -28.39 -30.62 41.58
C ARG A 6 -28.56 -29.70 42.82
N PRO A 7 -27.74 -28.62 42.90
CA PRO A 7 -28.24 -27.30 42.45
C PRO A 7 -27.25 -26.47 41.60
N ALA A 8 -27.81 -25.50 40.87
CA ALA A 8 -27.13 -24.53 40.02
C ALA A 8 -26.58 -23.32 40.80
N PRO A 9 -25.66 -22.55 40.21
CA PRO A 9 -25.67 -21.10 40.33
C PRO A 9 -26.13 -20.44 39.03
N SER A 10 -27.01 -19.48 39.24
CA SER A 10 -27.82 -18.75 38.28
C SER A 10 -27.03 -17.90 37.29
N GLU A 11 -27.59 -17.84 36.08
CA GLU A 11 -27.39 -16.79 35.11
C GLU A 11 -27.67 -15.40 35.73
N ARG A 12 -26.81 -14.41 35.45
CA ARG A 12 -27.23 -13.01 35.49
C ARG A 12 -26.50 -12.17 34.44
N SER A 13 -27.28 -11.74 33.47
CA SER A 13 -27.17 -10.50 32.69
C SER A 13 -26.08 -10.39 31.63
N ASN A 14 -26.40 -10.96 30.46
CA ASN A 14 -26.64 -10.22 29.22
C ASN A 14 -26.14 -8.76 29.18
N SER A 15 -25.07 -8.52 28.43
CA SER A 15 -24.91 -7.28 27.66
C SER A 15 -24.97 -7.63 26.18
N ALA A 16 -26.12 -7.29 25.59
CA ALA A 16 -26.34 -6.83 24.22
C ALA A 16 -25.73 -7.61 23.03
N ALA A 17 -26.65 -8.15 22.22
CA ALA A 17 -26.52 -8.63 20.84
C ALA A 17 -26.20 -7.49 19.83
N PRO A 18 -26.24 -7.67 18.47
CA PRO A 18 -26.37 -8.89 17.65
C PRO A 18 -25.40 -8.93 16.42
N ALA A 19 -25.64 -9.89 15.52
CA ALA A 19 -25.17 -10.02 14.13
C ALA A 19 -23.85 -10.78 13.92
N THR A 20 -23.89 -12.09 13.63
CA THR A 20 -24.10 -12.70 12.29
C THR A 20 -23.18 -12.17 11.19
N LEU A 21 -22.47 -13.14 10.57
CA LEU A 21 -21.76 -13.11 9.29
C LEU A 21 -20.40 -12.39 9.39
N ASP A 22 -19.26 -13.06 9.24
CA ASP A 22 -18.90 -13.72 7.99
C ASP A 22 -17.85 -14.82 8.19
N THR A 23 -18.17 -16.01 7.67
CA THR A 23 -17.17 -17.03 7.35
C THR A 23 -16.48 -16.60 6.06
N GLY A 24 -15.30 -15.97 6.13
CA GLY A 24 -14.50 -15.76 4.90
C GLY A 24 -13.53 -14.58 4.84
N ALA A 25 -12.54 -14.46 5.73
CA ALA A 25 -11.47 -13.45 5.55
C ALA A 25 -10.06 -13.96 5.90
N ALA A 26 -9.77 -15.23 5.59
CA ALA A 26 -8.40 -15.72 5.47
C ALA A 26 -7.95 -15.71 3.99
N SER A 27 -8.29 -14.63 3.27
CA SER A 27 -7.81 -14.37 1.90
C SER A 27 -7.04 -13.05 1.93
N GLY A 28 -5.77 -13.15 1.50
CA GLY A 28 -4.68 -12.21 1.75
C GLY A 28 -4.94 -10.73 1.48
N THR A 29 -4.18 -9.91 2.21
CA THR A 29 -4.06 -8.46 2.01
C THR A 29 -5.37 -7.73 2.28
N GLN A 30 -5.55 -7.32 3.54
CA GLN A 30 -6.50 -6.28 3.88
C GLN A 30 -6.18 -5.06 2.99
N ARG A 31 -6.93 -4.88 1.88
CA ARG A 31 -6.87 -3.66 1.06
C ARG A 31 -6.91 -2.52 2.04
N MET A 32 -5.79 -1.82 2.17
CA MET A 32 -5.72 -0.71 3.11
C MET A 32 -6.83 0.25 2.72
N SER A 33 -7.53 0.78 3.73
CA SER A 33 -8.63 1.70 3.45
C SER A 33 -8.10 2.84 2.59
N GLN A 34 -8.90 3.29 1.62
CA GLN A 34 -8.53 4.43 0.76
C GLN A 34 -8.11 5.66 1.58
N ALA A 35 -8.72 5.84 2.76
CA ALA A 35 -8.34 6.88 3.71
C ALA A 35 -6.91 6.71 4.24
N LEU A 36 -6.53 5.50 4.65
CA LEU A 36 -5.17 5.20 5.12
C LEU A 36 -4.13 5.36 4.01
N ILE A 37 -4.44 4.90 2.79
CA ILE A 37 -3.59 5.10 1.61
C ILE A 37 -3.33 6.59 1.38
N LYS A 38 -4.38 7.42 1.42
CA LYS A 38 -4.25 8.88 1.29
C LYS A 38 -3.40 9.50 2.40
N THR A 39 -3.56 9.04 3.65
CA THR A 39 -2.71 9.50 4.76
C THR A 39 -1.24 9.13 4.56
N LEU A 40 -0.96 7.92 4.05
CA LEU A 40 0.39 7.48 3.74
C LEU A 40 1.01 8.32 2.63
N LEU A 41 0.27 8.55 1.54
CA LEU A 41 0.70 9.43 0.46
C LEU A 41 1.03 10.84 0.98
N ALA A 42 0.11 11.46 1.74
CA ALA A 42 0.32 12.79 2.29
C ALA A 42 1.55 12.88 3.22
N ARG A 43 1.81 11.82 4.00
CA ARG A 43 3.04 11.74 4.82
C ARG A 43 4.29 11.61 3.96
N GLY A 44 4.22 10.82 2.88
CA GLY A 44 5.29 10.74 1.89
C GLY A 44 5.57 12.10 1.27
N ASP A 45 4.53 12.82 0.83
CA ASP A 45 4.65 14.14 0.21
C ASP A 45 5.23 15.17 1.17
N ALA A 46 4.83 15.14 2.45
CA ALA A 46 5.40 16.01 3.47
C ALA A 46 6.90 15.76 3.68
N LEU A 47 7.35 14.50 3.70
CA LEU A 47 8.76 14.14 3.80
C LEU A 47 9.54 14.52 2.54
N PHE A 48 8.93 14.31 1.38
CA PHE A 48 9.51 14.70 0.10
C PHE A 48 9.71 16.22 0.02
N ALA A 49 8.73 17.00 0.50
CA ALA A 49 8.79 18.46 0.53
C ALA A 49 9.93 19.00 1.41
N VAL A 50 10.30 18.30 2.47
CA VAL A 50 11.46 18.65 3.31
C VAL A 50 12.78 18.07 2.80
N GLY A 51 12.77 17.38 1.65
CA GLY A 51 13.95 16.80 1.01
C GLY A 51 14.30 15.38 1.47
N ASP A 52 13.49 14.77 2.35
CA ASP A 52 13.65 13.38 2.76
C ASP A 52 12.98 12.41 1.79
N VAL A 53 13.63 12.20 0.64
CA VAL A 53 13.14 11.32 -0.42
C VAL A 53 13.14 9.85 0.02
N SER A 54 14.14 9.43 0.81
CA SER A 54 14.25 8.05 1.30
C SER A 54 13.14 7.71 2.29
N GLY A 55 12.84 8.65 3.21
CA GLY A 55 11.71 8.56 4.11
C GLY A 55 10.38 8.53 3.36
N ALA A 56 10.19 9.47 2.44
CA ALA A 56 8.98 9.55 1.60
C ALA A 56 8.70 8.24 0.85
N ARG A 57 9.75 7.66 0.25
CA ARG A 57 9.67 6.40 -0.49
C ARG A 57 9.02 5.28 0.32
N ARG A 58 9.41 5.10 1.59
CA ARG A 58 8.85 4.03 2.45
C ARG A 58 7.35 4.20 2.70
N PHE A 59 6.85 5.43 2.77
CA PHE A 59 5.42 5.69 2.90
C PHE A 59 4.67 5.38 1.59
N TYR A 60 5.25 5.74 0.45
CA TYR A 60 4.68 5.40 -0.85
C TYR A 60 4.70 3.90 -1.11
N GLU A 61 5.77 3.18 -0.74
CA GLU A 61 5.85 1.71 -0.84
C GLU A 61 4.71 1.05 -0.06
N ARG A 62 4.44 1.50 1.17
CA ARG A 62 3.33 0.98 1.96
C ARG A 62 1.96 1.33 1.36
N ALA A 63 1.81 2.51 0.76
CA ALA A 63 0.58 2.86 0.06
C ALA A 63 0.38 2.02 -1.22
N ALA A 64 1.46 1.69 -1.92
CA ALA A 64 1.47 0.81 -3.09
C ALA A 64 1.08 -0.62 -2.73
N ASP A 65 1.64 -1.15 -1.64
CA ASP A 65 1.27 -2.45 -1.06
C ASP A 65 -0.21 -2.51 -0.66
N GLY A 66 -0.76 -1.38 -0.21
CA GLY A 66 -2.19 -1.22 0.04
C GLY A 66 -3.09 -1.24 -1.21
N GLY A 67 -2.52 -1.28 -2.41
CA GLY A 67 -3.23 -1.29 -3.70
C GLY A 67 -3.32 0.07 -4.40
N SER A 68 -2.50 1.04 -4.00
CA SER A 68 -2.47 2.35 -4.68
C SER A 68 -1.58 2.34 -5.91
N ALA A 69 -2.22 2.36 -7.08
CA ALA A 69 -1.55 2.48 -8.37
C ALA A 69 -0.68 3.75 -8.44
N HIS A 70 -1.23 4.87 -7.96
CA HIS A 70 -0.52 6.15 -7.87
C HIS A 70 0.73 6.06 -6.99
N ALA A 71 0.64 5.41 -5.83
CA ALA A 71 1.79 5.27 -4.93
C ALA A 71 2.90 4.43 -5.56
N ALA A 72 2.54 3.33 -6.25
CA ALA A 72 3.51 2.50 -6.99
C ALA A 72 4.23 3.33 -8.07
N ALA A 73 3.51 4.17 -8.80
CA ALA A 73 4.11 5.09 -9.76
C ALA A 73 5.04 6.11 -9.08
N THR A 74 4.67 6.64 -7.92
CA THR A 74 5.51 7.58 -7.17
C THR A 74 6.79 6.92 -6.67
N VAL A 75 6.73 5.68 -6.16
CA VAL A 75 7.94 4.91 -5.81
C VAL A 75 8.84 4.75 -7.02
N GLY A 76 8.29 4.36 -8.18
CA GLY A 76 9.06 4.24 -9.42
C GLY A 76 9.77 5.54 -9.82
N LYS A 77 9.10 6.70 -9.66
CA LYS A 77 9.72 8.01 -9.90
C LYS A 77 10.90 8.27 -8.97
N THR A 78 10.85 7.83 -7.71
CA THR A 78 12.01 7.98 -6.80
C THR A 78 13.21 7.12 -7.17
N TYR A 79 13.07 6.13 -8.05
CA TYR A 79 14.17 5.34 -8.61
C TYR A 79 14.59 5.80 -10.00
N ASP A 80 13.77 6.62 -10.65
CA ASP A 80 13.96 7.09 -12.02
C ASP A 80 15.12 8.12 -12.09
N PRO A 81 16.15 7.88 -12.90
CA PRO A 81 17.30 8.79 -13.03
C PRO A 81 16.89 10.19 -13.49
N ALA A 82 15.90 10.32 -14.38
CA ALA A 82 15.46 11.62 -14.87
C ALA A 82 14.73 12.41 -13.77
N PHE A 83 13.96 11.72 -12.91
CA PHE A 83 13.30 12.36 -11.78
C PHE A 83 14.30 12.76 -10.69
N LEU A 84 15.24 11.87 -10.35
CA LEU A 84 16.31 12.18 -9.39
C LEU A 84 17.20 13.34 -9.86
N ALA A 85 17.48 13.41 -11.17
CA ALA A 85 18.18 14.53 -11.78
C ALA A 85 17.37 15.84 -11.67
N ALA A 86 16.05 15.78 -11.86
CA ALA A 86 15.18 16.96 -11.75
C ALA A 86 15.15 17.53 -10.33
N ILE A 87 15.14 16.68 -9.30
CA ILE A 87 15.14 17.12 -7.89
C ILE A 87 16.53 17.38 -7.32
N LYS A 88 17.59 17.23 -8.14
CA LYS A 88 19.00 17.47 -7.79
C LYS A 88 19.44 16.78 -6.49
N VAL A 89 18.85 15.62 -6.17
CA VAL A 89 19.22 14.89 -4.95
C VAL A 89 20.62 14.32 -5.12
N ARG A 90 21.50 14.54 -4.13
CA ARG A 90 22.87 14.01 -4.13
C ARG A 90 22.93 12.76 -3.27
N GLY A 91 23.55 11.69 -3.79
CA GLY A 91 23.77 10.45 -3.05
C GLY A 91 22.65 9.41 -3.12
N MET A 92 21.60 9.65 -3.92
CA MET A 92 20.59 8.63 -4.19
C MET A 92 20.93 7.94 -5.51
N GLN A 93 21.13 6.63 -5.46
CA GLN A 93 21.45 5.85 -6.66
C GLN A 93 20.18 5.64 -7.48
N PRO A 94 20.10 6.11 -8.73
CA PRO A 94 19.01 5.75 -9.61
C PRO A 94 19.07 4.25 -9.93
N ASP A 95 17.89 3.64 -10.01
CA ASP A 95 17.73 2.26 -10.44
C ASP A 95 16.60 2.18 -11.47
N PRO A 96 16.93 2.23 -12.77
CA PRO A 96 15.91 2.14 -13.81
C PRO A 96 15.21 0.77 -13.83
N ASN A 97 15.85 -0.32 -13.40
CA ASN A 97 15.19 -1.62 -13.34
C ASN A 97 14.12 -1.64 -12.24
N ALA A 98 14.45 -1.10 -11.05
CA ALA A 98 13.48 -0.94 -9.98
C ALA A 98 12.33 0.01 -10.39
N ALA A 99 12.65 1.14 -11.03
CA ALA A 99 11.64 2.07 -11.54
C ALA A 99 10.66 1.38 -12.51
N ALA A 100 11.19 0.60 -13.46
CA ALA A 100 10.36 -0.14 -14.40
C ALA A 100 9.47 -1.19 -13.71
N ALA A 101 10.00 -1.91 -12.71
CA ALA A 101 9.21 -2.87 -11.93
C ALA A 101 8.04 -2.19 -11.21
N TRP A 102 8.30 -1.05 -10.55
CA TRP A 102 7.25 -0.28 -9.88
C TRP A 102 6.22 0.31 -10.83
N TYR A 103 6.64 0.80 -12.00
CA TYR A 103 5.70 1.28 -13.02
C TYR A 103 4.86 0.13 -13.59
N ARG A 104 5.42 -1.06 -13.79
CA ARG A 104 4.61 -2.24 -14.17
C ARG A 104 3.59 -2.60 -13.10
N THR A 105 3.96 -2.54 -11.82
CA THR A 105 3.01 -2.73 -10.71
C THR A 105 1.93 -1.67 -10.74
N ALA A 106 2.27 -0.40 -10.96
CA ALA A 106 1.31 0.69 -11.10
C ALA A 106 0.35 0.45 -12.28
N ALA A 107 0.85 0.02 -13.44
CA ALA A 107 0.03 -0.34 -14.60
C ALA A 107 -0.91 -1.52 -14.28
N ALA A 108 -0.42 -2.54 -13.57
CA ALA A 108 -1.23 -3.68 -13.14
C ALA A 108 -2.33 -3.29 -12.13
N LEU A 109 -2.09 -2.26 -11.32
CA LEU A 109 -3.07 -1.66 -10.40
C LEU A 109 -4.02 -0.67 -11.11
N GLY A 110 -3.81 -0.39 -12.40
CA GLY A 110 -4.67 0.49 -13.21
C GLY A 110 -4.24 1.97 -13.24
N ASP A 111 -2.99 2.28 -12.95
CA ASP A 111 -2.47 3.65 -13.07
C ASP A 111 -2.33 4.05 -14.56
N PRO A 112 -2.97 5.15 -15.00
CA PRO A 112 -2.90 5.58 -16.39
C PRO A 112 -1.56 6.26 -16.74
N GLU A 113 -0.77 6.68 -15.75
CA GLU A 113 0.54 7.32 -15.96
C GLU A 113 1.67 6.31 -16.08
N ALA A 114 1.52 5.12 -15.50
CA ALA A 114 2.48 4.02 -15.59
C ALA A 114 3.02 3.72 -17.00
N PRO A 115 2.21 3.58 -18.07
CA PRO A 115 2.73 3.35 -19.42
C PRO A 115 3.59 4.52 -19.91
N ARG A 116 3.18 5.77 -19.68
CA ARG A 116 3.96 6.96 -20.04
C ARG A 116 5.30 7.00 -19.30
N LEU A 117 5.31 6.59 -18.03
CA LEU A 117 6.51 6.54 -17.21
C LEU A 117 7.47 5.44 -17.68
N LEU A 118 6.95 4.28 -18.10
CA LEU A 118 7.75 3.21 -18.72
C LEU A 118 8.37 3.66 -20.05
N GLU A 119 7.60 4.34 -20.90
CA GLU A 119 8.11 4.90 -22.16
C GLU A 119 9.22 5.92 -21.91
N ARG A 120 9.01 6.85 -20.96
CA ARG A 120 10.02 7.87 -20.61
C ARG A 120 11.30 7.26 -20.04
N LEU A 121 11.19 6.14 -19.34
CA LEU A 121 12.34 5.39 -18.81
C LEU A 121 13.10 4.64 -19.91
N GLY A 122 12.54 4.53 -21.13
CA GLY A 122 13.07 3.67 -22.18
C GLY A 122 12.79 2.18 -21.94
N ALA A 123 11.94 1.86 -20.95
CA ALA A 123 11.47 0.51 -20.66
C ALA A 123 10.16 0.19 -21.41
N GLY A 124 9.93 0.86 -22.54
CA GLY A 124 8.83 0.57 -23.45
C GLY A 124 8.93 -0.86 -23.97
N PRO A 125 7.80 -1.49 -24.36
CA PRO A 125 7.83 -2.83 -24.92
C PRO A 125 8.72 -2.80 -26.17
N ASN A 126 9.86 -3.51 -26.10
CA ASN A 126 10.70 -3.81 -27.26
C ASN A 126 9.78 -4.22 -28.42
N ARG A 127 9.74 -3.40 -29.47
CA ARG A 127 9.13 -3.74 -30.75
C ARG A 127 10.20 -4.21 -31.71
#